data_AF-A0A2W0GYP5-F1
#
_entry.id   AF-A0A2W0GYP5-F1
#
_cell.length_a   1.000
_cell.length_b   1.000
_cell.length_c   1.000
_cell.angle_alpha   90.00
_cell.angle_beta   90.00
_cell.angle_gamma   90.00
#
_symmetry.space_group_name_H-M   'P 1'
#
loop_
_entity.id
_entity.type
_entity.pdbx_description
1 polymer ?
#
loop_
_entity_poly.entity_id
_entity_poly.type
_entity_poly.pdbx_seq_one_letter_code
_entity_poly.pdbx_strand_id
1 'polypeptide(L)'
;MITGIDLVVVEKSTGIVFLCQLKHQELYGADLHAKHVRTTRLKKQASDWLTSMNNWLNSITEIELRKSLQITKHVPKLTTYKLFITKHYAYPLKELSDEDTAYCNWAQFIYAIQLIDDDKGKRKDSISSLILKLKTLNQEANIEYLHEPTSKWMIKNLTFSLEQER
;
A
#
# COMPACT_ATOMS: atom_id res chain seq x y z
N MET A 1 2.29 24.31 3.82
CA MET A 1 2.74 23.62 5.06
C MET A 1 2.81 22.13 4.74
N ILE A 2 3.99 21.51 4.76
CA ILE A 2 4.17 20.07 4.45
C ILE A 2 3.85 19.29 5.73
N THR A 3 2.58 19.28 6.13
CA THR A 3 2.13 18.58 7.34
C THR A 3 1.45 17.30 6.91
N GLY A 4 2.17 16.19 6.98
CA GLY A 4 1.62 14.87 6.66
C GLY A 4 2.63 13.85 6.19
N ILE A 5 3.90 14.21 5.96
CA ILE A 5 4.94 13.21 5.69
C ILE A 5 5.49 12.77 7.05
N ASP A 6 5.31 11.50 7.40
CA ASP A 6 5.80 10.97 8.66
C ASP A 6 7.25 10.47 8.56
N LEU A 7 7.62 9.99 7.37
CA LEU A 7 8.97 9.49 7.08
C LEU A 7 9.36 9.78 5.63
N VAL A 8 10.63 10.10 5.42
CA VAL A 8 11.23 10.24 4.10
C VAL A 8 12.39 9.25 3.99
N VAL A 9 12.41 8.43 2.94
CA VAL A 9 13.53 7.53 2.64
C VAL A 9 14.17 7.96 1.33
N VAL A 10 15.48 8.17 1.33
CA VAL A 10 16.23 8.60 0.15
C VAL A 10 17.33 7.61 -0.18
N GLU A 11 17.23 6.99 -1.35
CA GLU A 11 18.32 6.19 -1.92
C GLU A 11 19.29 7.10 -2.67
N LYS A 12 20.45 7.34 -2.07
CA LYS A 12 21.44 8.30 -2.59
C LYS A 12 22.07 7.89 -3.92
N SER A 13 22.18 6.59 -4.19
CA SER A 13 22.78 6.03 -5.41
C SER A 13 21.92 6.22 -6.65
N THR A 14 20.59 6.24 -6.48
CA THR A 14 19.62 6.26 -7.59
C THR A 14 18.82 7.55 -7.67
N GLY A 15 18.70 8.29 -6.57
CA GLY A 15 17.82 9.45 -6.48
C GLY A 15 16.38 9.12 -6.12
N ILE A 16 16.08 7.87 -5.76
CA ILE A 16 14.72 7.49 -5.38
C ILE A 16 14.37 8.04 -4.00
N VAL A 17 13.16 8.59 -3.88
CA VAL A 17 12.61 9.16 -2.65
C VAL A 17 11.26 8.51 -2.35
N PHE A 18 11.11 7.88 -1.18
CA PHE A 18 9.80 7.54 -0.65
C PHE A 18 9.31 8.60 0.32
N LEU A 19 8.09 9.07 0.09
CA LEU A 19 7.34 9.91 1.00
C LEU A 19 6.32 9.01 1.69
N CYS A 20 6.55 8.74 2.97
CA CYS A 20 5.79 7.77 3.73
C CYS A 20 4.80 8.45 4.67
N GLN A 21 3.60 7.90 4.72
CA GLN A 21 2.60 8.24 5.72
C GLN A 21 2.22 6.96 6.49
N LEU A 22 2.37 7.03 7.80
CA LEU A 22 1.93 6.02 8.75
C LEU A 22 0.43 6.22 9.03
N LYS A 23 -0.34 5.15 8.93
CA LYS A 23 -1.76 5.15 9.29
C LYS A 23 -2.04 4.10 10.34
N HIS A 24 -2.57 4.54 11.48
CA HIS A 24 -3.11 3.63 12.48
C HIS A 24 -4.58 3.37 12.18
N GLN A 25 -4.94 2.09 12.06
CA GLN A 25 -6.34 1.66 12.17
C GLN A 25 -6.51 0.95 13.49
N GLU A 26 -7.47 1.37 14.30
CA GLU A 26 -7.90 0.61 15.47
C GLU A 26 -8.62 -0.67 15.03
N LEU A 27 -8.33 -1.78 15.72
CA LEU A 27 -9.07 -3.03 15.56
C LEU A 27 -10.56 -2.75 15.82
N TYR A 28 -11.42 -3.26 14.94
CA TYR A 28 -12.86 -2.99 14.93
C TYR A 28 -13.69 -4.15 15.51
N GLY A 29 -13.05 -5.15 16.11
CA GLY A 29 -13.73 -6.29 16.73
C GLY A 29 -14.73 -6.95 15.77
N ALA A 30 -15.90 -7.34 16.29
CA ALA A 30 -16.99 -7.92 15.51
C ALA A 30 -17.98 -6.88 14.94
N ASP A 31 -17.77 -5.58 15.16
CA ASP A 31 -18.70 -4.54 14.72
C ASP A 31 -18.46 -4.15 13.25
N LEU A 32 -19.34 -4.65 12.39
CA LEU A 32 -19.31 -4.38 10.95
C LEU A 32 -19.58 -2.90 10.61
N HIS A 33 -20.40 -2.20 11.39
CA HIS A 33 -20.66 -0.79 11.17
C HIS A 33 -19.43 0.05 11.51
N ALA A 34 -18.81 -0.21 12.66
CA ALA A 34 -17.56 0.43 13.05
C ALA A 34 -16.44 0.15 12.04
N LYS A 35 -16.35 -1.09 11.52
CA LYS A 35 -15.43 -1.44 10.42
C LYS A 35 -15.66 -0.57 9.19
N HIS A 36 -16.90 -0.47 8.72
CA HIS A 36 -17.25 0.30 7.53
C HIS A 36 -16.88 1.77 7.70
N VAL A 37 -17.36 2.43 8.76
CA VAL A 37 -17.10 3.85 9.04
C VAL A 37 -15.60 4.15 9.11
N ARG A 38 -14.82 3.31 9.81
CA ARG A 38 -13.37 3.51 9.97
C ARG A 38 -12.62 3.27 8.66
N THR A 39 -13.06 2.31 7.85
CA THR A 39 -12.48 2.03 6.54
C THR A 39 -12.71 3.20 5.59
N THR A 40 -13.94 3.72 5.55
CA THR A 40 -14.29 4.92 4.77
C THR A 40 -13.48 6.13 5.23
N ARG A 41 -13.31 6.33 6.53
CA ARG A 41 -12.45 7.39 7.08
C ARG A 41 -10.99 7.22 6.67
N LEU A 42 -10.44 6.00 6.72
CA LEU A 42 -9.07 5.74 6.28
C LEU A 42 -8.91 6.08 4.79
N LYS A 43 -9.80 5.57 3.93
CA LYS A 43 -9.78 5.86 2.48
C LYS A 43 -9.82 7.36 2.22
N LYS A 44 -10.71 8.09 2.89
CA LYS A 44 -10.80 9.55 2.78
C LYS A 44 -9.49 10.24 3.18
N GLN A 45 -8.95 9.91 4.36
CA GLN A 45 -7.68 10.51 4.84
C GLN A 45 -6.49 10.19 3.94
N ALA A 46 -6.44 8.99 3.37
CA ALA A 46 -5.40 8.61 2.42
C ALA A 46 -5.57 9.38 1.09
N SER A 47 -6.78 9.48 0.57
CA SER A 47 -7.09 10.26 -0.64
C SER A 47 -6.75 11.74 -0.47
N ASP A 48 -7.19 12.37 0.62
CA ASP A 48 -6.93 13.79 0.90
C ASP A 48 -5.43 14.07 0.99
N TRP A 49 -4.67 13.14 1.58
CA TRP A 49 -3.22 13.22 1.62
C TRP A 49 -2.59 13.08 0.24
N LEU A 50 -3.00 12.11 -0.58
CA LEU A 50 -2.50 11.97 -1.95
C LEU A 50 -2.78 13.22 -2.79
N THR A 51 -3.97 13.79 -2.71
CA THR A 51 -4.31 15.03 -3.41
C THR A 51 -3.40 16.17 -2.97
N SER A 52 -3.18 16.31 -1.65
CA SER A 52 -2.28 17.33 -1.11
C SER A 52 -0.82 17.12 -1.55
N MET A 53 -0.35 15.88 -1.57
CA MET A 53 0.99 15.50 -2.01
C MET A 53 1.20 15.76 -3.49
N ASN A 54 0.24 15.38 -4.34
CA ASN A 54 0.31 15.61 -5.77
C ASN A 54 0.28 17.11 -6.09
N ASN A 55 -0.59 17.88 -5.44
CA ASN A 55 -0.62 19.33 -5.60
C ASN A 55 0.71 19.97 -5.20
N TRP A 56 1.28 19.54 -4.06
CA TRP A 56 2.57 20.04 -3.61
C TRP A 56 3.70 19.68 -4.58
N LEU A 57 3.82 18.41 -4.98
CA LEU A 57 4.86 17.94 -5.90
C LEU A 57 4.76 18.61 -7.29
N ASN A 58 3.55 18.89 -7.76
CA ASN A 58 3.34 19.61 -9.02
C ASN A 58 3.64 21.12 -8.92
N SER A 59 3.60 21.69 -7.71
CA SER A 59 3.79 23.13 -7.48
C SER A 59 5.24 23.54 -7.24
N ILE A 60 6.14 22.58 -6.99
CA ILE A 60 7.53 22.84 -6.62
C ILE A 60 8.52 22.33 -7.67
N THR A 61 9.66 22.99 -7.76
CA THR A 61 10.80 22.52 -8.54
C THR A 61 11.61 21.47 -7.77
N GLU A 62 12.44 20.70 -8.47
CA GLU A 62 13.33 19.73 -7.83
C GLU A 62 14.30 20.37 -6.82
N ILE A 63 14.73 21.62 -7.07
CA ILE A 63 15.59 22.39 -6.15
C ILE A 63 14.85 22.67 -4.83
N GLU A 64 13.58 23.08 -4.90
CA GLU A 64 12.73 23.34 -3.75
C GLU A 64 12.36 22.06 -3.00
N LEU A 65 12.13 20.96 -3.73
CA LEU A 65 11.92 19.63 -3.15
C LEU A 65 13.15 19.19 -2.34
N ARG A 66 14.36 19.31 -2.92
CA ARG A 66 15.62 18.99 -2.21
C ARG A 66 15.79 19.82 -0.95
N LYS A 67 15.51 21.13 -1.01
CA LYS A 67 15.56 22.01 0.16
C LYS A 67 14.54 21.59 1.22
N SER A 68 13.31 21.30 0.81
CA SER A 68 12.21 20.91 1.71
C SER A 68 12.50 19.60 2.44
N LEU A 69 13.10 18.63 1.73
CA LEU A 69 13.50 17.33 2.27
C LEU A 69 14.91 17.34 2.90
N GLN A 70 15.57 18.50 2.95
CA GLN A 70 16.94 18.66 3.47
C GLN A 70 17.96 17.72 2.81
N ILE A 71 17.80 17.47 1.51
CA ILE A 71 18.72 16.65 0.71
C ILE A 71 19.92 17.52 0.32
N THR A 72 20.97 17.49 1.14
CA THR A 72 22.19 18.32 0.97
C THR A 72 23.31 17.65 0.18
N LYS A 73 23.19 16.35 -0.09
CA LYS A 73 24.23 15.57 -0.78
C LYS A 73 24.01 15.55 -2.29
N HIS A 74 25.09 15.29 -3.03
CA HIS A 74 25.01 15.00 -4.46
C HIS A 74 24.24 13.68 -4.66
N VAL A 75 22.95 13.81 -4.94
CA VAL A 75 22.02 12.73 -5.25
C VAL A 75 21.57 12.93 -6.69
N PRO A 76 21.47 11.88 -7.53
CA PRO A 76 20.94 11.98 -8.90
C PRO A 76 19.54 12.61 -8.95
N LYS A 77 19.01 12.81 -10.17
CA LYS A 77 17.66 13.34 -10.39
C LYS A 77 16.64 12.60 -9.52
N LEU A 78 15.79 13.34 -8.81
CA LEU A 78 14.86 12.73 -7.87
C LEU A 78 13.70 12.02 -8.60
N THR A 79 13.40 10.79 -8.16
CA THR A 79 12.18 10.07 -8.53
C THR A 79 11.39 9.79 -7.26
N THR A 80 10.19 10.34 -7.17
CA THR A 80 9.40 10.33 -5.93
C THR A 80 8.33 9.26 -6.00
N TYR A 81 8.17 8.52 -4.90
CA TYR A 81 7.11 7.55 -4.68
C TYR A 81 6.39 7.85 -3.37
N LYS A 82 5.10 7.54 -3.31
CA LYS A 82 4.25 7.69 -2.14
C LYS A 82 3.99 6.32 -1.52
N LEU A 83 4.13 6.20 -0.21
CA LEU A 83 3.93 4.93 0.49
C LEU A 83 3.05 5.10 1.73
N PHE A 84 1.95 4.36 1.78
CA PHE A 84 1.18 4.19 3.00
C PHE A 84 1.66 2.96 3.77
N ILE A 85 1.98 3.14 5.05
CA ILE A 85 2.29 2.03 5.97
C ILE A 85 1.22 2.00 7.06
N THR A 86 0.38 0.98 7.01
CA THR A 86 -0.70 0.77 7.96
C THR A 86 -0.26 -0.14 9.11
N LYS A 87 -0.87 0.03 10.29
CA LYS A 87 -0.56 -0.85 11.42
C LYS A 87 -1.01 -2.31 11.20
N HIS A 88 -2.23 -2.50 10.68
CA HIS A 88 -2.88 -3.82 10.65
C HIS A 88 -3.36 -4.20 9.25
N TYR A 89 -4.27 -3.42 8.65
CA TYR A 89 -4.87 -3.73 7.36
C TYR A 89 -4.61 -2.62 6.35
N ALA A 90 -4.02 -3.00 5.22
CA ALA A 90 -3.67 -2.07 4.16
C ALA A 90 -4.58 -2.22 2.93
N TYR A 91 -5.21 -3.39 2.76
CA TYR A 91 -6.05 -3.73 1.62
C TYR A 91 -7.12 -2.70 1.23
N PRO A 92 -7.80 -2.01 2.18
CA PRO A 92 -8.76 -0.98 1.78
C PRO A 92 -8.15 0.18 0.97
N LEU A 93 -6.84 0.34 0.95
CA LEU A 93 -6.14 1.35 0.17
C LEU A 93 -5.86 0.93 -1.28
N LYS A 94 -6.30 -0.28 -1.71
CA LYS A 94 -6.00 -0.82 -3.05
C LYS A 94 -6.37 0.09 -4.21
N GLU A 95 -7.52 0.75 -4.10
CA GLU A 95 -8.05 1.68 -5.11
C GLU A 95 -7.24 2.98 -5.23
N LEU A 96 -6.38 3.26 -4.25
CA LEU A 96 -5.52 4.44 -4.21
C LEU A 96 -4.09 4.14 -4.70
N SER A 97 -3.80 2.89 -5.09
CA SER A 97 -2.51 2.52 -5.66
C SER A 97 -2.48 2.82 -7.15
N ASP A 98 -1.47 3.56 -7.59
CA ASP A 98 -1.22 3.90 -8.99
C ASP A 98 0.24 3.57 -9.36
N GLU A 99 0.84 4.23 -10.35
CA GLU A 99 2.23 3.98 -10.78
C GLU A 99 3.27 4.39 -9.73
N ASP A 100 3.06 5.51 -9.04
CA ASP A 100 4.02 6.07 -8.09
C ASP A 100 3.59 5.92 -6.62
N THR A 101 2.43 5.31 -6.37
CA THR A 101 1.86 5.08 -5.05
C THR A 101 1.73 3.60 -4.73
N ALA A 102 2.18 3.22 -3.53
CA ALA A 102 1.97 1.89 -2.96
C ALA A 102 1.42 1.98 -1.54
N TYR A 103 0.93 0.86 -1.06
CA TYR A 103 0.41 0.70 0.29
C TYR A 103 0.85 -0.65 0.86
N CYS A 104 0.99 -0.74 2.17
CA CYS A 104 1.32 -1.97 2.87
C CYS A 104 0.91 -1.88 4.34
N ASN A 105 0.88 -3.01 5.04
CA ASN A 105 1.02 -3.02 6.48
C ASN A 105 2.48 -3.32 6.87
N TRP A 106 2.81 -3.18 8.15
CA TRP A 106 4.18 -3.44 8.62
C TRP A 106 4.68 -4.85 8.28
N ALA A 107 3.84 -5.87 8.38
CA ALA A 107 4.24 -7.24 8.06
C ALA A 107 4.61 -7.40 6.57
N GLN A 108 3.79 -6.85 5.66
CA GLN A 108 4.05 -6.81 4.22
C GLN A 108 5.31 -6.01 3.90
N PHE A 109 5.54 -4.89 4.60
CA PHE A 109 6.72 -4.06 4.42
C PHE A 109 8.01 -4.82 4.78
N ILE A 110 8.05 -5.45 5.96
CA ILE A 110 9.21 -6.25 6.39
C ILE A 110 9.43 -7.45 5.47
N TYR A 111 8.35 -8.13 5.08
CA TYR A 111 8.45 -9.27 4.17
C TYR A 111 8.98 -8.85 2.78
N ALA A 112 8.54 -7.71 2.26
CA ALA A 112 9.06 -7.19 0.99
C ALA A 112 10.55 -6.86 1.06
N ILE A 113 11.04 -6.36 2.20
CA ILE A 113 12.48 -6.14 2.42
C ILE A 113 13.23 -7.47 2.43
N GLN A 114 12.72 -8.49 3.14
CA GLN A 114 13.32 -9.82 3.15
C GLN A 114 13.43 -10.42 1.75
N LEU A 115 12.36 -10.29 0.93
CA LEU A 115 12.39 -10.77 -0.46
C LEU A 115 13.44 -10.08 -1.33
N ILE A 116 13.76 -8.81 -1.06
CA ILE A 116 14.84 -8.10 -1.75
C ILE A 116 16.19 -8.62 -1.27
N ASP A 117 16.34 -8.83 0.04
CA ASP A 117 17.57 -9.35 0.62
C ASP A 117 17.91 -10.77 0.15
N ASP A 118 16.90 -11.63 -0.07
CA ASP A 118 17.10 -12.99 -0.59
C ASP A 118 17.44 -13.00 -2.10
N ASP A 119 17.02 -11.97 -2.84
CA ASP A 119 17.27 -11.81 -4.29
C ASP A 119 18.68 -11.24 -4.60
N LYS A 120 19.51 -10.96 -3.58
CA LYS A 120 20.87 -10.35 -3.64
C LYS A 120 21.86 -10.97 -4.64
N GLY A 121 21.54 -12.14 -5.20
CA GLY A 121 22.34 -12.78 -6.26
C GLY A 121 22.07 -12.30 -7.69
N LYS A 122 21.01 -11.51 -7.98
CA LYS A 122 20.52 -11.32 -9.37
C LYS A 122 20.29 -9.89 -9.88
N ARG A 123 20.15 -8.86 -9.04
CA ARG A 123 20.00 -7.44 -9.49
C ARG A 123 20.62 -6.46 -8.49
N LYS A 124 20.95 -5.25 -8.96
CA LYS A 124 21.32 -4.13 -8.07
C LYS A 124 20.14 -3.84 -7.14
N ASP A 125 20.34 -4.07 -5.85
CA ASP A 125 19.38 -3.81 -4.77
C ASP A 125 19.06 -2.32 -4.66
N SER A 126 18.15 -1.85 -5.50
CA SER A 126 17.61 -0.50 -5.40
C SER A 126 16.28 -0.54 -4.67
N ILE A 127 16.01 0.52 -3.91
CA ILE A 127 14.74 0.73 -3.23
C ILE A 127 13.56 0.80 -4.22
N SER A 128 13.80 1.02 -5.52
CA SER A 128 12.80 0.81 -6.59
C SER A 128 12.24 -0.60 -6.61
N SER A 129 13.02 -1.61 -6.26
CA SER A 129 12.56 -2.99 -6.18
C SER A 129 11.49 -3.17 -5.10
N LEU A 130 11.52 -2.33 -4.05
CA LEU A 130 10.54 -2.37 -2.98
C LEU A 130 9.14 -2.02 -3.46
N ILE A 131 8.97 -0.97 -4.28
CA ILE A 131 7.64 -0.63 -4.77
C ILE A 131 7.08 -1.73 -5.69
N LEU A 132 7.95 -2.33 -6.52
CA LEU A 132 7.57 -3.45 -7.38
C LEU A 132 7.15 -4.66 -6.55
N LYS A 133 7.96 -5.07 -5.57
CA LYS A 133 7.63 -6.20 -4.68
C LYS A 133 6.36 -5.95 -3.90
N LEU A 134 6.18 -4.76 -3.33
CA LEU A 134 4.96 -4.40 -2.61
C LEU A 134 3.72 -4.48 -3.51
N LYS A 135 3.82 -3.99 -4.75
CA LYS A 135 2.71 -4.11 -5.71
C LYS A 135 2.43 -5.55 -6.10
N THR A 136 3.45 -6.38 -6.31
CA THR A 136 3.28 -7.81 -6.58
C THR A 136 2.63 -8.54 -5.40
N LEU A 137 3.01 -8.22 -4.15
CA LEU A 137 2.39 -8.80 -2.95
C LEU A 137 0.91 -8.41 -2.78
N ASN A 138 0.52 -7.26 -3.34
CA ASN A 138 -0.84 -6.73 -3.29
C ASN A 138 -1.66 -7.06 -4.54
N GLN A 139 -1.05 -7.62 -5.59
CA GLN A 139 -1.78 -8.16 -6.72
C GLN A 139 -2.50 -9.41 -6.23
N GLU A 140 -3.82 -9.32 -6.14
CA GLU A 140 -4.66 -10.49 -5.95
C GLU A 140 -4.33 -11.45 -7.09
N ALA A 141 -4.09 -12.73 -6.78
CA ALA A 141 -4.47 -13.74 -7.74
C ALA A 141 -5.92 -13.42 -8.10
N ASN A 142 -6.26 -13.26 -9.37
CA ASN A 142 -7.66 -13.23 -9.78
C ASN A 142 -8.28 -14.54 -9.25
N ILE A 143 -8.83 -14.49 -8.04
CA ILE A 143 -9.66 -15.56 -7.52
C ILE A 143 -10.97 -15.31 -8.26
N GLU A 144 -11.00 -15.72 -9.53
CA GLU A 144 -12.25 -16.00 -10.19
C GLU A 144 -12.95 -17.00 -9.28
N TYR A 145 -14.03 -16.54 -8.65
CA TYR A 145 -14.89 -17.41 -7.89
C TYR A 145 -15.44 -18.43 -8.89
N LEU A 146 -14.85 -19.64 -8.88
CA LEU A 146 -15.41 -20.75 -9.63
C LEU A 146 -16.78 -21.01 -9.02
N HIS A 147 -17.83 -20.87 -9.84
CA HIS A 147 -19.19 -21.20 -9.40
C HIS A 147 -19.20 -22.60 -8.79
N GLU A 148 -19.43 -22.68 -7.48
CA GLU A 148 -19.64 -23.96 -6.83
C GLU A 148 -20.95 -24.57 -7.36
N PRO A 149 -20.93 -25.82 -7.83
CA PRO A 149 -22.14 -26.44 -8.33
C PRO A 149 -23.16 -26.58 -7.20
N THR A 150 -24.45 -26.40 -7.53
CA THR A 150 -25.56 -26.72 -6.63
C THR A 150 -25.35 -28.13 -6.10
N SER A 151 -25.24 -28.22 -4.78
CA SER A 151 -24.82 -29.45 -4.13
C SER A 151 -25.74 -29.72 -2.94
N LYS A 152 -26.08 -31.00 -2.79
CA LYS A 152 -27.03 -31.47 -1.78
C LYS A 152 -26.36 -32.55 -0.98
N TRP A 153 -26.27 -32.36 0.32
CA TRP A 153 -25.66 -33.31 1.23
C TRP A 153 -26.64 -33.70 2.33
N MET A 154 -26.55 -34.94 2.80
CA MET A 154 -27.35 -35.43 3.91
C MET A 154 -26.45 -35.83 5.06
N ILE A 155 -26.78 -35.37 6.26
CA ILE A 155 -26.18 -35.84 7.51
C ILE A 155 -27.32 -36.39 8.36
N LYS A 156 -27.36 -37.72 8.51
CA LYS A 156 -28.46 -38.45 9.15
C LYS A 156 -29.80 -38.10 8.47
N ASN A 157 -30.72 -37.49 9.21
CA ASN A 157 -32.06 -37.13 8.72
C ASN A 157 -32.15 -35.66 8.30
N LEU A 158 -31.02 -34.95 8.24
CA LEU A 158 -30.94 -33.55 7.83
C LEU A 158 -30.39 -33.46 6.42
N THR A 159 -31.06 -32.67 5.59
CA THR A 159 -30.68 -32.39 4.20
C THR A 159 -30.25 -30.94 4.08
N PHE A 160 -29.08 -30.71 3.50
CA PHE A 160 -28.52 -29.39 3.23
C PHE A 160 -28.44 -29.22 1.70
N SER A 161 -28.89 -28.09 1.18
CA SER A 161 -28.68 -27.70 -0.21
C SER A 161 -27.97 -26.35 -0.27
N LEU A 162 -27.00 -26.24 -1.17
CA LEU A 162 -26.40 -24.97 -1.57
C LEU A 162 -27.09 -24.51 -2.84
N GLU A 163 -27.95 -23.49 -2.74
CA GLU A 163 -28.62 -22.85 -3.87
C GLU A 163 -28.10 -21.41 -3.96
N GLN A 164 -27.70 -20.95 -5.15
CA GLN A 164 -27.27 -19.57 -5.40
C GLN A 164 -28.28 -18.90 -6.35
N GLU A 165 -28.80 -17.73 -5.96
CA GLU A 165 -29.63 -16.90 -6.82
C GLU A 165 -28.80 -16.34 -8.00
N ARG A 166 -29.41 -16.33 -9.19
CA ARG A 166 -28.79 -15.85 -10.44
C ARG A 166 -28.65 -14.34 -10.48
#